data_AF-H1KCB6-F1
#
_entry.id   AF-H1KCB6-F1
#
_cell.length_a   1.000
_cell.length_b   1.000
_cell.length_c   1.000
_cell.angle_alpha   90.00
_cell.angle_beta   90.00
_cell.angle_gamma   90.00
#
_symmetry.space_group_name_H-M   'P 1'
#
loop_
_entity.id
_entity.type
_entity.pdbx_description
1 polymer ?
#
loop_
_entity_poly.entity_id
_entity_poly.type
_entity_poly.pdbx_seq_one_letter_code
_entity_poly.pdbx_strand_id
1 'polypeptide(L)'
;MTPAITPELRERSLNPQHDLFRAEHALTPAERRRLKGGPQAKGYAAQPGTGPAGETCGSCDHLVRKSLAKVYRKCGLMRAHWTGGKATDVLASAPACRNWKSLDAPPASPLATGEAA
;
A
#
# COMPACT_ATOMS: atom_id res chain seq x y z
N MET A 1 10.50 64.15 -33.71
CA MET A 1 9.32 64.23 -32.83
C MET A 1 8.90 62.80 -32.50
N THR A 2 9.47 62.25 -31.43
CA THR A 2 9.24 60.86 -31.01
C THR A 2 8.03 60.83 -30.09
N PRO A 3 6.99 60.00 -30.34
CA PRO A 3 5.83 59.98 -29.48
C PRO A 3 6.17 59.37 -28.12
N ALA A 4 5.69 60.03 -27.06
CA ALA A 4 5.81 59.56 -25.69
C ALA A 4 5.07 58.23 -25.53
N ILE A 5 5.82 57.20 -25.13
CA ILE A 5 5.29 55.88 -24.78
C ILE A 5 4.40 56.05 -23.55
N THR A 6 3.11 55.77 -23.69
CA THR A 6 2.14 55.76 -22.58
C THR A 6 2.47 54.67 -21.55
N PRO A 7 2.26 54.93 -20.24
CA PRO A 7 2.74 54.08 -19.14
C PRO A 7 2.17 52.64 -19.14
N GLU A 8 1.00 52.42 -19.74
CA GLU A 8 0.35 51.10 -19.86
C GLU A 8 1.19 50.04 -20.60
N LEU A 9 2.04 50.44 -21.55
CA LEU A 9 2.86 49.48 -22.33
C LEU A 9 4.10 48.99 -21.58
N ARG A 10 4.46 49.62 -20.46
CA ARG A 10 5.57 49.17 -19.60
C ARG A 10 5.15 48.11 -18.58
N GLU A 11 3.87 48.07 -18.20
CA GLU A 11 3.34 47.11 -17.24
C GLU A 11 3.04 45.73 -17.84
N ARG A 12 2.89 45.66 -19.17
CA ARG A 12 2.57 44.42 -19.89
C ARG A 12 3.76 43.45 -20.06
N SER A 13 4.98 43.89 -19.73
CA SER A 13 6.19 43.04 -19.71
C SER A 13 6.43 42.36 -18.37
N LEU A 14 5.62 42.66 -17.35
CA LEU A 14 5.62 42.01 -16.03
C LEU A 14 4.47 41.02 -15.92
N ASN A 15 4.08 40.36 -17.00
CA ASN A 15 3.04 39.34 -16.91
C ASN A 15 3.64 38.10 -16.21
N PRO A 16 3.38 37.86 -14.91
CA PRO A 16 4.07 36.84 -14.11
C PRO A 16 3.50 35.44 -14.38
N GLN A 17 2.58 35.33 -15.34
CA GLN A 17 1.73 34.16 -15.55
C GLN A 17 2.43 33.01 -16.27
N HIS A 18 3.72 33.11 -16.59
CA HIS A 18 4.43 32.04 -17.29
C HIS A 18 5.84 31.75 -16.75
N ASP A 19 6.02 31.84 -15.44
CA ASP A 19 7.11 31.10 -14.80
C ASP A 19 6.62 29.69 -14.48
N LEU A 20 6.94 28.74 -15.37
CA LEU A 20 6.64 27.32 -15.21
C LEU A 20 7.28 26.71 -13.93
N PHE A 21 8.16 27.46 -13.26
CA PHE A 21 8.89 27.08 -12.06
C PHE A 21 8.74 28.10 -10.93
N ARG A 22 7.55 28.71 -10.74
CA ARG A 22 7.25 29.61 -9.60
C ARG A 22 7.77 29.07 -8.27
N ALA A 23 8.95 29.53 -7.86
CA ALA A 23 9.67 29.10 -6.67
C ALA A 23 8.90 29.42 -5.37
N GLU A 24 8.01 30.41 -5.44
CA GLU A 24 7.05 30.81 -4.42
C GLU A 24 6.07 29.69 -3.99
N HIS A 25 5.94 28.60 -4.76
CA HIS A 25 5.13 27.42 -4.41
C HIS A 25 5.96 26.17 -4.07
N ALA A 26 7.28 26.28 -3.94
CA ALA A 26 8.12 25.13 -3.61
C ALA A 26 7.89 24.69 -2.15
N LEU A 27 7.43 23.44 -1.95
CA LEU A 27 7.24 22.87 -0.62
C LEU A 27 8.54 22.90 0.20
N THR A 28 8.44 23.39 1.42
CA THR A 28 9.52 23.34 2.41
C THR A 28 9.92 21.89 2.71
N PRO A 29 11.15 21.64 3.19
CA PRO A 29 11.55 20.31 3.64
C PRO A 29 10.66 19.72 4.74
N ALA A 30 10.00 20.57 5.55
CA ALA A 30 9.04 20.14 6.56
C ALA A 30 7.73 19.65 5.93
N GLU A 31 7.16 20.41 5.00
CA GLU A 31 5.94 20.03 4.27
C GLU A 31 6.16 18.78 3.42
N ARG A 32 7.30 18.68 2.74
CA ARG A 32 7.67 17.48 1.97
C ARG A 32 7.77 16.24 2.86
N ARG A 33 8.30 16.38 4.09
CA ARG A 33 8.33 15.27 5.06
C ARG A 33 6.94 14.87 5.53
N ARG A 34 6.04 15.82 5.76
CA ARG A 34 4.64 15.55 6.14
C ARG A 34 3.88 14.79 5.06
N LEU A 35 4.14 15.09 3.78
CA LEU A 35 3.52 14.40 2.65
C LEU A 35 4.16 13.04 2.32
N LYS A 36 5.38 12.76 2.81
CA LYS A 36 6.09 11.49 2.61
C LYS A 36 5.53 10.38 3.51
N GLY A 37 4.27 10.00 3.28
CA GLY A 37 3.73 8.74 3.76
C GLY A 37 4.24 7.59 2.89
N GLY A 38 5.03 6.67 3.45
CA GLY A 38 5.39 5.44 2.75
C GLY A 38 4.17 4.54 2.48
N PRO A 39 4.23 3.63 1.51
CA PRO A 39 3.14 2.72 1.22
C PRO A 39 2.73 1.90 2.45
N GLN A 40 1.42 1.78 2.68
CA GLN A 40 0.86 0.99 3.77
C GLN A 40 0.75 -0.48 3.36
N ALA A 41 0.92 -1.38 4.33
CA ALA A 41 0.79 -2.81 4.11
C ALA A 41 -0.69 -3.16 3.90
N LYS A 42 -1.04 -3.60 2.69
CA LYS A 42 -2.43 -3.90 2.29
C LYS A 42 -2.53 -5.22 1.51
N GLY A 43 -1.51 -6.07 1.53
CA GLY A 43 -1.41 -7.30 0.74
C GLY A 43 -2.25 -8.47 1.24
N TYR A 44 -3.43 -8.21 1.82
CA TYR A 44 -4.31 -9.24 2.37
C TYR A 44 -5.22 -9.82 1.29
N ALA A 45 -5.48 -11.14 1.35
CA ALA A 45 -6.41 -11.79 0.43
C ALA A 45 -7.87 -11.38 0.66
N ALA A 46 -8.19 -10.95 1.88
CA ALA A 46 -9.48 -10.38 2.25
C ALA A 46 -9.30 -9.35 3.37
N GLN A 47 -10.33 -8.56 3.63
CA GLN A 47 -10.30 -7.50 4.64
C GLN A 47 -9.93 -8.07 6.03
N PRO A 48 -8.89 -7.56 6.70
CA PRO A 48 -8.58 -7.92 8.09
C PRO A 48 -9.74 -7.63 9.03
N GLY A 49 -9.98 -8.52 9.99
CA GLY A 49 -11.08 -8.42 10.96
C GLY A 49 -12.35 -9.15 10.54
N THR A 50 -12.35 -9.81 9.38
CA THR A 50 -13.45 -10.64 8.89
C THR A 50 -13.30 -12.12 9.25
N GLY A 51 -12.18 -12.51 9.86
CA GLY A 51 -11.90 -13.88 10.29
C GLY A 51 -12.32 -14.15 11.75
N PRO A 52 -11.95 -15.32 12.29
CA PRO A 52 -12.23 -15.68 13.68
C PRO A 52 -11.64 -14.66 14.67
N ALA A 53 -12.39 -14.38 15.73
CA ALA A 53 -11.99 -13.44 16.77
C ALA A 53 -10.77 -13.96 17.56
N GLY A 54 -9.84 -13.07 17.89
CA GLY A 54 -8.61 -13.42 18.62
C GLY A 54 -7.48 -13.94 17.71
N GLU A 55 -7.78 -14.37 16.49
CA GLU A 55 -6.77 -14.82 15.53
C GLU A 55 -6.17 -13.67 14.72
N THR A 56 -4.93 -13.89 14.26
CA THR A 56 -4.18 -12.88 13.50
C THR A 56 -3.64 -13.46 12.20
N CYS A 57 -3.22 -12.59 11.28
CA CYS A 57 -2.48 -13.04 10.10
C CYS A 57 -1.17 -13.77 10.49
N GLY A 58 -0.62 -13.49 11.67
CA GLY A 58 0.53 -14.15 12.27
C GLY A 58 0.37 -15.66 12.52
N SER A 59 -0.83 -16.09 12.91
CA SER A 59 -1.19 -17.49 13.19
C SER A 59 -1.73 -18.24 11.97
N CYS A 60 -1.83 -17.58 10.83
CA CYS A 60 -2.41 -18.15 9.61
C CYS A 60 -1.41 -19.05 8.86
N ASP A 61 -1.88 -20.21 8.42
CA ASP A 61 -1.17 -21.15 7.53
C ASP A 61 -0.71 -20.49 6.22
N HIS A 62 -1.46 -19.52 5.72
CA HIS A 62 -1.12 -18.82 4.49
C HIS A 62 -0.03 -17.74 4.65
N LEU A 63 0.52 -17.53 5.84
CA LEU A 63 1.56 -16.53 6.05
C LEU A 63 2.91 -17.00 5.48
N VAL A 64 3.37 -16.34 4.43
CA VAL A 64 4.67 -16.61 3.83
C VAL A 64 5.69 -15.58 4.30
N ARG A 65 6.83 -16.06 4.82
CA ARG A 65 8.01 -15.25 5.13
C ARG A 65 9.04 -15.44 4.02
N LYS A 66 9.30 -14.41 3.23
CA LYS A 66 10.34 -14.42 2.20
C LYS A 66 11.59 -13.73 2.73
N SER A 67 12.71 -14.46 2.73
CA SER A 67 14.03 -13.90 3.05
C SER A 67 14.70 -13.43 1.76
N LEU A 68 14.83 -12.11 1.61
CA LEU A 68 15.66 -11.47 0.58
C LEU A 68 16.66 -10.53 1.28
N ALA A 69 16.72 -9.25 0.90
CA ALA A 69 17.47 -8.23 1.64
C ALA A 69 16.93 -7.99 3.06
N LYS A 70 15.65 -8.32 3.30
CA LYS A 70 14.94 -8.30 4.58
C LYS A 70 13.97 -9.48 4.60
N VAL A 71 13.31 -9.68 5.74
CA VAL A 71 12.18 -10.61 5.83
C VAL A 71 10.89 -9.89 5.47
N TYR A 72 10.29 -10.30 4.36
CA TYR A 72 9.01 -9.78 3.86
C TYR A 72 7.90 -10.77 4.21
N ARG A 73 6.85 -10.26 4.84
CA ARG A 73 5.67 -11.05 5.21
C ARG A 73 4.60 -10.83 4.17
N LYS A 74 4.16 -11.91 3.52
CA LYS A 74 3.19 -11.83 2.43
C LYS A 74 2.12 -12.92 2.59
N CYS A 75 0.90 -12.63 2.15
CA CYS A 75 -0.17 -13.63 2.13
C CYS A 75 0.01 -14.57 0.93
N GLY A 76 0.09 -15.88 1.18
CA GLY A 76 0.32 -16.93 0.18
C GLY A 76 -0.77 -16.99 -0.89
N LEU A 77 -2.02 -16.67 -0.54
CA LEU A 77 -3.14 -16.59 -1.49
C LEU A 77 -2.96 -15.45 -2.51
N MET A 78 -2.18 -14.42 -2.18
CA MET A 78 -1.92 -13.26 -3.04
C MET A 78 -0.65 -13.41 -3.89
N ARG A 79 -0.09 -14.62 -4.01
CA ARG A 79 1.22 -14.86 -4.64
C ARG A 79 1.36 -14.26 -6.04
N ALA A 80 0.31 -14.35 -6.86
CA ALA A 80 0.29 -13.79 -8.21
C ALA A 80 0.39 -12.25 -8.26
N HIS A 81 0.05 -11.57 -7.15
CA HIS A 81 0.01 -10.11 -7.06
C HIS A 81 1.17 -9.52 -6.25
N TRP A 82 2.12 -10.34 -5.81
CA TRP A 82 3.24 -9.84 -5.02
C TRP A 82 4.16 -8.94 -5.82
N THR A 83 4.55 -7.83 -5.19
CA THR A 83 5.58 -6.92 -5.71
C THR A 83 6.71 -6.81 -4.68
N GLY A 84 7.80 -6.14 -5.05
CA GLY A 84 8.92 -5.86 -4.14
C GLY A 84 8.60 -4.81 -3.06
N GLY A 85 7.45 -4.14 -3.13
CA GLY A 85 7.09 -3.05 -2.22
C GLY A 85 6.21 -3.47 -1.04
N LYS A 86 6.26 -2.66 0.03
CA LYS A 86 5.46 -2.80 1.26
C LYS A 86 3.94 -2.86 1.02
N ALA A 87 3.45 -2.32 -0.10
CA ALA A 87 2.03 -2.35 -0.44
C ALA A 87 1.47 -3.79 -0.50
N THR A 88 2.28 -4.76 -0.91
CA THR A 88 1.89 -6.17 -1.02
C THR A 88 2.28 -7.02 0.19
N ASP A 89 2.82 -6.39 1.24
CA ASP A 89 3.12 -7.05 2.49
C ASP A 89 1.86 -7.08 3.39
N VAL A 90 1.90 -7.99 4.37
CA VAL A 90 0.90 -8.11 5.43
C VAL A 90 1.55 -7.85 6.80
N LEU A 91 0.78 -7.26 7.71
CA LEU A 91 1.17 -7.18 9.11
C LEU A 91 0.78 -8.45 9.84
N ALA A 92 1.72 -9.07 10.56
CA ALA A 92 1.44 -10.26 11.35
C ALA A 92 0.45 -9.99 12.50
N SER A 93 0.46 -8.78 13.05
CA SER A 93 -0.46 -8.32 14.09
C SER A 93 -1.85 -7.95 13.57
N ALA A 94 -2.07 -7.95 12.25
CA ALA A 94 -3.39 -7.64 11.71
C ALA A 94 -4.39 -8.74 12.09
N PRO A 95 -5.64 -8.39 12.40
CA PRO A 95 -6.68 -9.37 12.68
C PRO A 95 -6.86 -10.34 11.50
N ALA A 96 -7.23 -11.57 11.81
CA ALA A 96 -7.48 -12.59 10.79
C ALA A 96 -8.53 -12.12 9.76
N CYS A 97 -8.36 -12.57 8.52
CA CYS A 97 -9.34 -12.36 7.46
C CYS A 97 -10.20 -13.62 7.27
N ARG A 98 -11.30 -13.53 6.52
CA ARG A 98 -12.21 -14.67 6.24
C ARG A 98 -11.54 -15.91 5.64
N ASN A 99 -10.38 -15.76 4.99
CA ASN A 99 -9.61 -16.87 4.41
C ASN A 99 -8.58 -17.43 5.40
N TRP A 100 -8.67 -17.10 6.68
CA TRP A 100 -7.76 -17.60 7.68
C TRP A 100 -7.90 -19.12 7.83
N LYS A 101 -6.75 -19.78 7.96
CA LYS A 101 -6.64 -21.20 8.21
C LYS A 101 -5.62 -21.42 9.32
N SER A 102 -5.99 -22.24 10.30
CA SER A 102 -5.12 -22.63 11.40
C SER A 102 -3.93 -23.45 10.87
N LEU A 103 -2.75 -23.20 11.44
CA LEU A 103 -1.55 -24.03 11.22
C LEU A 103 -1.73 -25.45 11.74
N ASP A 104 -2.53 -25.62 12.80
CA ASP A 104 -2.70 -26.90 13.49
C ASP A 104 -3.91 -27.70 13.01
N ALA A 105 -4.60 -27.23 11.96
CA ALA A 105 -5.74 -27.97 11.42
C ALA A 105 -5.25 -29.31 10.85
N PRO A 106 -5.64 -30.47 11.41
CA PRO A 106 -5.30 -31.75 10.80
C PRO A 106 -5.84 -31.76 9.36
N PRO A 107 -5.11 -32.33 8.39
CA PRO A 107 -5.61 -32.41 7.02
C PRO A 107 -6.97 -33.08 7.09
N ALA A 108 -7.99 -32.47 6.49
CA ALA A 108 -9.35 -32.97 6.51
C ALA A 108 -9.32 -34.44 6.08
N SER A 109 -9.43 -35.36 7.06
CA SER A 109 -9.48 -36.78 6.78
C SER A 109 -10.64 -36.98 5.82
N PRO A 110 -10.42 -37.58 4.62
CA PRO A 110 -11.54 -37.95 3.77
C PRO A 110 -12.38 -38.94 4.58
N LEU A 111 -13.58 -38.51 4.96
CA LEU A 111 -14.57 -39.36 5.58
C LEU A 111 -14.79 -40.57 4.67
N ALA A 112 -14.58 -41.73 5.26
CA ALA A 112 -14.93 -43.05 4.75
C ALA A 112 -16.23 -43.00 3.94
N THR A 113 -16.12 -43.23 2.64
CA THR A 113 -17.25 -43.75 1.87
C THR A 113 -17.44 -45.18 2.33
N GLY A 114 -18.32 -45.38 3.32
CA GLY A 114 -18.86 -46.70 3.61
C GLY A 114 -19.73 -47.12 2.45
N GLU A 115 -19.21 -47.97 1.58
CA GLU A 115 -20.02 -48.75 0.67
C GLU A 115 -20.20 -50.13 1.30
N ALA A 116 -21.40 -50.34 1.85
CA ALA A 116 -21.87 -51.61 2.37
C ALA A 116 -22.77 -52.24 1.30
N ALA A 117 -22.40 -53.43 0.80
CA ALA A 117 -23.25 -54.57 0.42
C ALA A 117 -22.43 -55.58 -0.40
#